data_AF-A0A954GM37-F1
#
_entry.id   AF-A0A954GM37-F1
#
_cell.length_a   1.000
_cell.length_b   1.000
_cell.length_c   1.000
_cell.angle_alpha   90.00
_cell.angle_beta   90.00
_cell.angle_gamma   90.00
#
_symmetry.space_group_name_H-M   'P 1'
#
loop_
_entity.id
_entity.type
_entity.pdbx_description
1 polymer ?
#
loop_
_entity_poly.entity_id
_entity_poly.type
_entity_poly.pdbx_seq_one_letter_code
_entity_poly.pdbx_strand_id
1 'polypeptide(L)'
;KEFDNIKPAPLPVGRAVTDVSDTPSPLHIPGKSRLGEMIPAFLTVLGEESPVITPPEQAPNSTGRRLALARWMTRPDHPLTARVWVNRQWERFFGKGLVKSSENFGVQSDPPSHPELLDWLATEFIQSGWDMKHLQKLIVMSATYRQDSGLNHLPANLRERDPENRLLARGPRLRLSAEAIRDQALAISGLLDFKIGGPSVRPY
;
A
#
# COMPACT_ATOMS: atom_id res chain seq x y z
N LYS A 1 -3.34 35.25 -34.54
CA LYS A 1 -3.91 34.40 -35.62
C LYS A 1 -2.86 33.90 -36.62
N GLU A 2 -1.61 34.38 -36.61
CA GLU A 2 -0.57 33.94 -37.58
C GLU A 2 0.28 32.74 -37.11
N PHE A 3 0.28 32.44 -35.80
CA PHE A 3 1.08 31.35 -35.20
C PHE A 3 0.24 30.24 -34.55
N ASP A 4 -1.08 30.25 -34.71
CA ASP A 4 -1.95 29.20 -34.15
C ASP A 4 -1.67 27.82 -34.76
N ASN A 5 -1.11 27.79 -35.98
CA ASN A 5 -0.81 26.56 -36.73
C ASN A 5 0.44 25.81 -36.22
N ILE A 6 1.21 26.42 -35.32
CA ILE A 6 2.47 25.87 -34.76
C ILE A 6 2.28 25.44 -33.30
N LYS A 7 1.07 25.59 -32.75
CA LYS A 7 0.81 25.20 -31.36
C LYS A 7 0.90 23.66 -31.25
N PRO A 8 1.60 23.14 -30.24
CA PRO A 8 1.59 21.72 -29.98
C PRO A 8 0.16 21.25 -29.74
N ALA A 9 -0.12 19.99 -30.10
CA ALA A 9 -1.42 19.39 -29.85
C ALA A 9 -1.79 19.55 -28.37
N PRO A 10 -3.06 19.86 -28.04
CA PRO A 10 -3.49 19.98 -26.66
C PRO A 10 -3.17 18.68 -25.91
N LEU A 11 -2.68 18.82 -24.68
CA LEU A 11 -2.35 17.68 -23.83
C LEU A 11 -3.59 16.77 -23.68
N PRO A 12 -3.41 15.44 -23.68
CA PRO A 12 -4.51 14.51 -23.45
C PRO A 12 -5.15 14.82 -22.09
N VAL A 13 -6.46 15.08 -22.10
CA VAL A 13 -7.22 15.42 -20.90
C VAL A 13 -7.65 14.12 -20.22
N GLY A 14 -7.11 13.84 -19.05
CA GLY A 14 -7.58 12.75 -18.20
C GLY A 14 -8.95 13.08 -17.58
N ARG A 15 -9.84 12.10 -17.49
CA ARG A 15 -11.04 12.24 -16.65
C ARG A 15 -10.60 12.17 -15.19
N ALA A 16 -10.82 13.25 -14.45
CA ALA A 16 -10.62 13.30 -13.00
C ALA A 16 -11.98 13.36 -12.30
N VAL A 17 -12.08 12.71 -11.13
CA VAL A 17 -13.22 12.86 -10.22
C VAL A 17 -12.92 14.03 -9.31
N THR A 18 -13.73 15.08 -9.37
CA THR A 18 -13.68 16.21 -8.45
C THR A 18 -14.71 16.05 -7.34
N ASP A 19 -14.65 16.93 -6.35
CA ASP A 19 -15.68 16.99 -5.33
C ASP A 19 -16.99 17.48 -5.96
N VAL A 20 -18.12 16.99 -5.44
CA VAL A 20 -19.46 17.37 -5.94
C VAL A 20 -19.85 18.75 -5.40
N SER A 21 -19.51 19.03 -4.14
CA SER A 21 -19.75 20.30 -3.46
C SER A 21 -18.77 20.51 -2.32
N ASP A 22 -18.64 21.76 -1.88
CA ASP A 22 -17.98 22.16 -0.65
C ASP A 22 -18.79 21.75 0.60
N THR A 23 -20.11 21.72 0.50
CA THR A 23 -21.02 21.28 1.54
C THR A 23 -21.04 19.75 1.66
N PRO A 24 -20.85 19.18 2.87
CA PRO A 24 -20.97 17.74 3.08
C PRO A 24 -22.39 17.27 2.79
N SER A 25 -22.54 16.13 2.11
CA SER A 25 -23.87 15.53 1.95
C SER A 25 -24.43 15.10 3.31
N PRO A 26 -25.74 15.25 3.55
CA PRO A 26 -26.36 14.82 4.80
C PRO A 26 -26.18 13.30 4.97
N LEU A 27 -25.53 12.88 6.06
CA LEU A 27 -25.37 11.46 6.38
C LEU A 27 -26.65 10.93 7.02
N HIS A 28 -27.24 9.92 6.41
CA HIS A 28 -28.34 9.16 7.01
C HIS A 28 -27.80 7.85 7.58
N ILE A 29 -27.86 7.69 8.92
CA ILE A 29 -27.62 6.40 9.58
C ILE A 29 -28.98 5.83 10.00
N PRO A 30 -29.39 4.65 9.48
CA PRO A 30 -30.65 4.01 9.86
C PRO A 30 -30.78 3.88 11.38
N GLY A 31 -31.95 4.25 11.94
CA GLY A 31 -32.22 4.17 13.38
C GLY A 31 -31.66 5.32 14.23
N LYS A 32 -30.90 6.27 13.65
CA LYS A 32 -30.49 7.49 14.33
C LYS A 32 -31.18 8.71 13.71
N SER A 33 -32.28 9.14 14.33
CA SER A 33 -32.99 10.37 13.95
C SER A 33 -32.15 11.58 14.34
N ARG A 34 -31.56 12.25 13.33
CA ARG A 34 -30.69 13.43 13.42
C ARG A 34 -29.35 13.20 14.13
N LEU A 35 -28.39 12.70 13.37
CA LEU A 35 -27.03 13.17 13.58
C LEU A 35 -26.99 14.64 13.13
N GLY A 36 -26.35 15.51 13.91
CA GLY A 36 -26.15 16.91 13.53
C GLY A 36 -25.37 17.05 12.22
N GLU A 37 -25.09 18.29 11.81
CA GLU A 37 -24.21 18.52 10.65
C GLU A 37 -22.89 17.76 10.84
N MET A 38 -22.59 16.87 9.89
CA MET A 38 -21.38 16.08 9.89
C MET A 38 -20.34 16.82 9.07
N ILE A 39 -19.27 17.25 9.73
CA ILE A 39 -18.16 17.95 9.08
C ILE A 39 -17.04 16.92 8.85
N PRO A 40 -16.46 16.84 7.63
CA PRO A 40 -15.27 16.03 7.39
C PRO A 40 -14.15 16.40 8.36
N ALA A 41 -13.56 15.41 9.01
CA ALA A 41 -12.49 15.59 9.99
C ALA A 41 -11.38 14.56 9.81
N PHE A 42 -10.23 14.83 10.43
CA PHE A 42 -9.07 13.96 10.45
C PHE A 42 -9.08 13.04 11.67
N LEU A 43 -8.21 12.02 11.66
CA LEU A 43 -8.10 11.08 12.77
C LEU A 43 -7.49 11.77 14.00
N THR A 44 -8.32 12.05 14.99
CA THR A 44 -7.88 12.67 16.26
C THR A 44 -7.18 11.69 17.20
N VAL A 45 -7.35 10.38 17.00
CA VAL A 45 -6.75 9.32 17.84
C VAL A 45 -5.22 9.35 17.84
N LEU A 46 -4.61 9.91 16.81
CA LEU A 46 -3.16 10.06 16.72
C LEU A 46 -2.64 11.28 17.50
N GLY A 47 -3.54 12.10 18.07
CA GLY A 47 -3.19 13.34 18.78
C GLY A 47 -2.64 14.43 17.86
N GLU A 48 -2.84 14.29 16.56
CA GLU A 48 -2.27 15.18 15.54
C GLU A 48 -3.23 16.34 15.22
N GLU A 49 -2.68 17.54 15.02
CA GLU A 49 -3.47 18.67 14.55
C GLU A 49 -4.04 18.41 13.15
N SER A 50 -5.27 18.87 12.92
CA SER A 50 -5.90 18.76 11.61
C SER A 50 -5.14 19.66 10.61
N PRO A 51 -4.73 19.13 9.45
CA PRO A 51 -4.04 19.93 8.45
C PRO A 51 -4.96 21.00 7.89
N VAL A 52 -4.37 22.14 7.51
CA VAL A 52 -5.08 23.20 6.81
C VAL A 52 -5.46 22.71 5.40
N ILE A 53 -6.74 22.83 5.06
CA ILE A 53 -7.24 22.48 3.74
C ILE A 53 -7.18 23.72 2.85
N THR A 54 -6.38 23.66 1.79
CA THR A 54 -6.27 24.73 0.79
C THR A 54 -6.56 24.15 -0.60
N PRO A 55 -7.54 24.69 -1.34
CA PRO A 55 -7.76 24.32 -2.73
C PRO A 55 -6.50 24.57 -3.58
N PRO A 56 -6.06 23.59 -4.39
CA PRO A 56 -4.92 23.78 -5.27
C PRO A 56 -5.28 24.67 -6.46
N GLU A 57 -4.38 25.58 -6.84
CA GLU A 57 -4.56 26.47 -8.00
C GLU A 57 -4.84 25.71 -9.31
N GLN A 58 -4.23 24.52 -9.45
CA GLN A 58 -4.36 23.67 -10.63
C GLN A 58 -5.72 22.95 -10.72
N ALA A 59 -6.51 22.93 -9.64
CA ALA A 59 -7.84 22.32 -9.64
C ALA A 59 -8.85 23.20 -8.86
N PRO A 60 -9.29 24.32 -9.46
CA PRO A 60 -10.19 25.27 -8.80
C PRO A 60 -11.56 24.69 -8.42
N ASN A 61 -11.97 23.59 -9.08
CA ASN A 61 -13.21 22.87 -8.77
C ASN A 61 -13.05 21.80 -7.68
N SER A 62 -11.91 21.75 -6.99
CA SER A 62 -11.69 20.85 -5.85
C SER A 62 -11.72 21.62 -4.54
N THR A 63 -12.29 20.99 -3.51
CA THR A 63 -12.23 21.51 -2.14
C THR A 63 -10.84 21.40 -1.51
N GLY A 64 -9.90 20.68 -2.14
CA GLY A 64 -8.56 20.41 -1.60
C GLY A 64 -8.52 19.35 -0.50
N ARG A 65 -9.67 18.85 -0.03
CA ARG A 65 -9.77 17.88 1.09
C ARG A 65 -8.98 16.60 0.86
N ARG A 66 -9.11 15.98 -0.32
CA ARG A 66 -8.36 14.75 -0.66
C ARG A 66 -6.86 14.97 -0.71
N LEU A 67 -6.42 16.12 -1.23
CA LEU A 67 -5.01 16.47 -1.29
C LEU A 67 -4.44 16.73 0.10
N ALA A 68 -5.18 17.44 0.96
CA ALA A 68 -4.81 17.66 2.36
C ALA A 68 -4.69 16.32 3.11
N LEU A 69 -5.65 15.40 2.90
CA LEU A 69 -5.58 14.05 3.46
C LEU A 69 -4.37 13.26 2.96
N ALA A 70 -4.11 13.26 1.66
CA ALA A 70 -2.94 12.57 1.10
C ALA A 70 -1.65 13.10 1.72
N ARG A 71 -1.46 14.44 1.74
CA ARG A 71 -0.28 15.08 2.35
C ARG A 71 -0.14 14.77 3.84
N TRP A 72 -1.24 14.78 4.57
CA TRP A 72 -1.24 14.45 6.00
C TRP A 72 -0.92 12.99 6.26
N MET A 73 -1.38 12.06 5.43
CA MET A 73 -1.04 10.63 5.56
C MET A 73 0.40 10.32 5.17
N THR A 74 0.95 11.02 4.17
CA THR A 74 2.28 10.73 3.59
C THR A 74 3.38 11.66 4.09
N ARG A 75 3.13 12.48 5.10
CA ARG A 75 4.17 13.32 5.71
C ARG A 75 5.24 12.43 6.39
N PRO A 76 6.52 12.85 6.37
CA PRO A 76 7.62 12.02 6.87
C PRO A 76 7.52 11.66 8.36
N ASP A 77 6.85 12.50 9.15
CA ASP A 77 6.67 12.36 10.59
C ASP A 77 5.41 11.58 10.98
N HIS A 78 4.60 11.13 10.00
CA HIS A 78 3.37 10.39 10.30
C HIS A 78 3.70 8.99 10.85
N PRO A 79 3.21 8.61 12.04
CA PRO A 79 3.72 7.47 12.80
C PRO A 79 3.37 6.09 12.24
N LEU A 80 2.31 5.99 11.42
CA LEU A 80 1.74 4.69 11.01
C LEU A 80 1.83 4.36 9.53
N THR A 81 1.57 5.31 8.61
CA THR A 81 1.40 5.04 7.17
C THR A 81 2.52 4.19 6.57
N ALA A 82 3.79 4.59 6.79
CA ALA A 82 4.93 3.85 6.26
C ALA A 82 5.06 2.45 6.89
N ARG A 83 4.93 2.34 8.22
CA ARG A 83 4.99 1.06 8.95
C ARG A 83 3.91 0.09 8.49
N VAL A 84 2.66 0.56 8.38
CA VAL A 84 1.52 -0.24 7.90
C VAL A 84 1.78 -0.73 6.48
N TRP A 85 2.25 0.16 5.60
CA TRP A 85 2.50 -0.21 4.21
C TRP A 85 3.63 -1.22 4.07
N VAL A 86 4.76 -0.97 4.74
CA VAL A 86 5.90 -1.91 4.79
C VAL A 86 5.47 -3.27 5.32
N ASN A 87 4.66 -3.31 6.39
CA ASN A 87 4.17 -4.57 6.95
C ASN A 87 3.32 -5.36 5.95
N ARG A 88 2.44 -4.68 5.20
CA ARG A 88 1.64 -5.30 4.14
C ARG A 88 2.50 -5.81 3.00
N GLN A 89 3.55 -5.09 2.60
CA GLN A 89 4.48 -5.57 1.58
C GLN A 89 5.26 -6.78 2.09
N TRP A 90 5.75 -6.73 3.33
CA TRP A 90 6.43 -7.84 3.99
C TRP A 90 5.53 -9.08 4.02
N GLU A 91 4.28 -8.93 4.43
CA GLU A 91 3.28 -10.01 4.44
C GLU A 91 3.08 -10.63 3.06
N ARG A 92 3.06 -9.84 1.98
CA ARG A 92 2.93 -10.39 0.60
C ARG A 92 4.09 -11.31 0.23
N PHE A 93 5.30 -11.01 0.71
CA PHE A 93 6.50 -11.80 0.39
C PHE A 93 6.73 -12.97 1.35
N PHE A 94 6.37 -12.81 2.63
CA PHE A 94 6.61 -13.81 3.67
C PHE A 94 5.36 -14.58 4.13
N GLY A 95 4.17 -14.18 3.67
CA GLY A 95 2.86 -14.72 4.07
C GLY A 95 2.35 -14.21 5.40
N LYS A 96 3.23 -13.67 6.24
CA LYS A 96 2.90 -13.09 7.55
C LYS A 96 3.67 -11.79 7.73
N GLY A 97 2.96 -10.73 8.12
CA GLY A 97 3.58 -9.44 8.43
C GLY A 97 4.50 -9.50 9.64
N LEU A 98 5.39 -8.53 9.79
CA LEU A 98 6.17 -8.31 11.02
C LEU A 98 5.24 -8.06 12.21
N VAL A 99 4.16 -7.32 12.00
CA VAL A 99 2.96 -7.28 12.84
C VAL A 99 1.95 -8.26 12.24
N LYS A 100 1.44 -9.19 13.05
CA LYS A 100 0.54 -10.26 12.57
C LYS A 100 -0.81 -9.68 12.13
N SER A 101 -1.31 -8.68 12.82
CA SER A 101 -2.59 -8.02 12.52
C SER A 101 -2.41 -6.87 11.53
N SER A 102 -2.37 -7.15 10.24
CA SER A 102 -2.19 -6.09 9.22
C SER A 102 -3.32 -5.06 9.17
N GLU A 103 -4.51 -5.41 9.67
CA GLU A 103 -5.68 -4.53 9.73
C GLU A 103 -5.84 -3.78 11.07
N ASN A 104 -5.03 -4.11 12.07
CA ASN A 104 -5.01 -3.40 13.35
C ASN A 104 -3.56 -3.09 13.71
N PHE A 105 -3.20 -1.81 13.62
CA PHE A 105 -1.87 -1.29 13.95
C PHE A 105 -1.98 -0.32 15.12
N GLY A 106 -1.21 -0.55 16.18
CA GLY A 106 -1.16 0.32 17.36
C GLY A 106 -1.27 -0.44 18.67
N VAL A 107 -1.83 0.21 19.70
CA VAL A 107 -1.86 -0.34 21.08
C VAL A 107 -2.66 -1.63 21.20
N GLN A 108 -3.61 -1.87 20.29
CA GLN A 108 -4.44 -3.09 20.24
C GLN A 108 -3.89 -4.15 19.27
N SER A 109 -2.73 -3.92 18.66
CA SER A 109 -2.09 -4.86 17.75
C SER A 109 -1.11 -5.78 18.47
N ASP A 110 -0.86 -6.96 17.89
CA ASP A 110 0.26 -7.79 18.32
C ASP A 110 1.57 -7.01 18.15
N PRO A 111 2.52 -7.09 19.10
CA PRO A 111 3.80 -6.42 18.92
C PRO A 111 4.52 -6.96 17.66
N PRO A 112 5.27 -6.10 16.95
CA PRO A 112 6.07 -6.54 15.83
C PRO A 112 7.09 -7.59 16.29
N SER A 113 7.31 -8.65 15.50
CA SER A 113 8.36 -9.62 15.82
C SER A 113 9.76 -9.02 15.76
N HIS A 114 9.97 -8.05 14.86
CA HIS A 114 11.23 -7.35 14.66
C HIS A 114 10.94 -5.84 14.56
N PRO A 115 10.80 -5.13 15.70
CA PRO A 115 10.46 -3.70 15.73
C PRO A 115 11.50 -2.85 15.00
N GLU A 116 12.79 -3.10 15.24
CA GLU A 116 13.89 -2.34 14.63
C GLU A 116 13.92 -2.50 13.10
N LEU A 117 13.64 -3.71 12.59
CA LEU A 117 13.55 -3.97 11.16
C LEU A 117 12.37 -3.23 10.52
N LEU A 118 11.21 -3.22 11.20
CA LEU A 118 10.03 -2.51 10.73
C LEU A 118 10.30 -1.00 10.65
N ASP A 119 10.91 -0.44 11.69
CA ASP A 119 11.24 0.99 11.77
C ASP A 119 12.30 1.38 10.73
N TRP A 120 13.30 0.53 10.52
CA TRP A 120 14.32 0.73 9.50
C TRP A 120 13.71 0.72 8.09
N LEU A 121 12.92 -0.30 7.76
CA LEU A 121 12.25 -0.39 6.45
C LEU A 121 11.27 0.77 6.21
N ALA A 122 10.53 1.18 7.25
CA ALA A 122 9.61 2.32 7.15
C ALA A 122 10.36 3.63 6.89
N THR A 123 11.48 3.85 7.57
CA THR A 123 12.34 5.02 7.39
C THR A 123 12.95 5.03 5.98
N GLU A 124 13.51 3.92 5.54
CA GLU A 124 14.07 3.76 4.20
C GLU A 124 13.02 4.01 3.10
N PHE A 125 11.80 3.51 3.31
CA PHE A 125 10.71 3.72 2.37
C PHE A 125 10.33 5.20 2.21
N ILE A 126 10.28 5.95 3.32
CA ILE A 126 10.07 7.40 3.29
C ILE A 126 11.24 8.10 2.58
N GLN A 127 12.49 7.76 2.94
CA GLN A 127 13.69 8.38 2.39
C GLN A 127 13.88 8.14 0.89
N SER A 128 13.44 6.98 0.39
CA SER A 128 13.41 6.67 -1.04
C SER A 128 12.38 7.49 -1.84
N GLY A 129 11.58 8.32 -1.18
CA GLY A 129 10.49 9.06 -1.82
C GLY A 129 9.27 8.17 -2.11
N TRP A 130 9.01 7.19 -1.24
CA TRP A 130 7.94 6.20 -1.41
C TRP A 130 8.13 5.37 -2.68
N ASP A 131 9.35 4.89 -2.97
CA ASP A 131 9.61 4.03 -4.12
C ASP A 131 9.25 2.56 -3.81
N MET A 132 8.14 2.08 -4.40
CA MET A 132 7.71 0.68 -4.23
C MET A 132 8.74 -0.32 -4.75
N LYS A 133 9.36 -0.05 -5.91
CA LYS A 133 10.30 -0.99 -6.53
C LYS A 133 11.54 -1.12 -5.68
N HIS A 134 12.02 -0.01 -5.12
CA HIS A 134 13.13 0.00 -4.19
C HIS A 134 12.85 -0.85 -2.96
N LEU A 135 11.72 -0.62 -2.28
CA LEU A 135 11.31 -1.41 -1.11
C LEU A 135 11.19 -2.91 -1.44
N GLN A 136 10.52 -3.24 -2.54
CA GLN A 136 10.35 -4.62 -2.98
C GLN A 136 11.71 -5.27 -3.27
N LYS A 137 12.59 -4.57 -3.97
CA LYS A 137 13.95 -5.03 -4.26
C LYS A 137 14.74 -5.29 -2.98
N LEU A 138 14.69 -4.39 -1.99
CA LEU A 138 15.34 -4.57 -0.70
C LEU A 138 14.87 -5.85 -0.01
N ILE A 139 13.56 -6.10 0.01
CA ILE A 139 12.98 -7.29 0.64
C ILE A 139 13.42 -8.56 -0.10
N VAL A 140 13.20 -8.65 -1.41
CA VAL A 140 13.49 -9.89 -2.17
C VAL A 140 14.98 -10.15 -2.36
N MET A 141 15.82 -9.11 -2.23
CA MET A 141 17.28 -9.23 -2.26
C MET A 141 17.90 -9.36 -0.86
N SER A 142 17.10 -9.47 0.20
CA SER A 142 17.60 -9.75 1.55
C SER A 142 18.15 -11.18 1.66
N ALA A 143 19.09 -11.39 2.58
CA ALA A 143 19.55 -12.74 2.91
C ALA A 143 18.39 -13.60 3.43
N THR A 144 17.50 -13.01 4.22
CA THR A 144 16.33 -13.67 4.82
C THR A 144 15.35 -14.20 3.77
N TYR A 145 15.04 -13.41 2.73
CA TYR A 145 14.14 -13.87 1.66
C TYR A 145 14.74 -15.01 0.83
N ARG A 146 16.06 -15.01 0.66
CA ARG A 146 16.81 -16.01 -0.12
C ARG A 146 17.21 -17.27 0.65
N GLN A 147 16.81 -17.40 1.91
CA GLN A 147 17.03 -18.63 2.67
C GLN A 147 16.31 -19.81 2.02
N ASP A 148 16.83 -21.03 2.23
CA ASP A 148 16.10 -22.23 1.86
C ASP A 148 14.79 -22.33 2.66
N SER A 149 13.72 -22.76 2.01
CA SER A 149 12.39 -22.94 2.62
C SER A 149 12.16 -24.36 3.16
N GLY A 150 13.08 -25.30 2.86
CA GLY A 150 13.00 -26.68 3.32
C GLY A 150 12.96 -26.81 4.84
N LEU A 151 12.14 -27.72 5.37
CA LEU A 151 12.18 -28.04 6.81
C LEU A 151 13.32 -29.01 7.16
N ASN A 152 13.88 -29.69 6.16
CA ASN A 152 14.83 -30.78 6.37
C ASN A 152 16.23 -30.29 6.75
N HIS A 153 16.63 -29.10 6.28
CA HIS A 153 17.92 -28.49 6.62
C HIS A 153 17.89 -27.78 7.98
N LEU A 154 16.69 -27.54 8.55
CA LEU A 154 16.54 -26.80 9.78
C LEU A 154 16.76 -27.72 11.00
N PRO A 155 17.66 -27.36 11.94
CA PRO A 155 17.82 -28.06 13.21
C PRO A 155 16.49 -28.27 13.95
N ALA A 156 16.30 -29.45 14.55
CA ALA A 156 15.03 -29.83 15.20
C ALA A 156 14.58 -28.80 16.26
N ASN A 157 15.52 -28.32 17.07
CA ASN A 157 15.27 -27.29 18.07
C ASN A 157 14.76 -25.96 17.47
N LEU A 158 15.20 -25.57 16.27
CA LEU A 158 14.69 -24.36 15.60
C LEU A 158 13.30 -24.59 14.99
N ARG A 159 13.01 -25.81 14.52
CA ARG A 159 11.68 -26.17 14.01
C ARG A 159 10.61 -26.11 15.10
N GLU A 160 10.96 -26.56 16.30
CA GLU A 160 10.08 -26.52 17.47
C GLU A 160 9.89 -25.09 18.00
N ARG A 161 10.95 -24.27 17.96
CA ARG A 161 10.90 -22.87 18.42
C ARG A 161 10.21 -21.92 17.46
N ASP A 162 10.26 -22.20 16.15
CA ASP A 162 9.65 -21.35 15.13
C ASP A 162 8.81 -22.15 14.09
N PRO A 163 7.71 -22.78 14.52
CA PRO A 163 6.86 -23.56 13.63
C PRO A 163 6.21 -22.68 12.55
N GLU A 164 5.82 -21.45 12.91
CA GLU A 164 5.13 -20.49 12.04
C GLU A 164 6.07 -19.59 11.21
N ASN A 165 7.38 -19.79 11.29
CA ASN A 165 8.40 -18.94 10.64
C ASN A 165 8.31 -17.45 11.03
N ARG A 166 7.91 -17.16 12.28
CA ARG A 166 7.78 -15.81 12.86
C ARG A 166 9.12 -15.18 13.17
N LEU A 167 10.14 -15.99 13.49
CA LEU A 167 11.52 -15.57 13.73
C LEU A 167 12.36 -15.61 12.45
N LEU A 168 11.73 -15.92 11.30
CA LEU A 168 12.37 -15.94 9.99
C LEU A 168 13.56 -16.90 9.95
N ALA A 169 13.39 -18.08 10.57
CA ALA A 169 14.42 -19.12 10.61
C ALA A 169 14.65 -19.77 9.24
N ARG A 170 13.67 -19.69 8.33
CA ARG A 170 13.72 -20.24 6.97
C ARG A 170 13.11 -19.29 5.94
N GLY A 171 13.36 -19.59 4.67
CA GLY A 171 12.75 -18.90 3.55
C GLY A 171 11.22 -19.03 3.52
N PRO A 172 10.51 -18.07 2.93
CA PRO A 172 9.06 -18.10 2.87
C PRO A 172 8.55 -19.23 1.98
N ARG A 173 7.44 -19.86 2.40
CA ARG A 173 6.77 -20.91 1.62
C ARG A 173 5.30 -20.55 1.46
N LEU A 174 4.96 -20.04 0.27
CA LEU A 174 3.62 -19.53 -0.04
C LEU A 174 2.95 -20.36 -1.12
N ARG A 175 1.63 -20.44 -1.03
CA ARG A 175 0.82 -20.98 -2.12
C ARG A 175 0.74 -19.94 -3.23
N LEU A 176 1.05 -20.35 -4.45
CA LEU A 176 0.90 -19.52 -5.64
C LEU A 176 -0.58 -19.24 -5.93
N SER A 177 -0.89 -18.03 -6.39
CA SER A 177 -2.24 -17.69 -6.87
C SER A 177 -2.55 -18.41 -8.19
N ALA A 178 -3.83 -18.47 -8.55
CA ALA A 178 -4.24 -19.09 -9.81
C ALA A 178 -3.61 -18.39 -11.02
N GLU A 179 -3.50 -17.06 -10.97
CA GLU A 179 -2.85 -16.22 -11.97
C GLU A 179 -1.36 -16.56 -12.08
N ALA A 180 -0.65 -16.64 -10.96
CA ALA A 180 0.77 -16.99 -10.96
C ALA A 180 1.03 -18.39 -11.52
N ILE A 181 0.17 -19.38 -11.20
CA ILE A 181 0.26 -20.74 -11.74
C ILE A 181 0.02 -20.72 -13.26
N ARG A 182 -1.00 -20.00 -13.72
CA ARG A 182 -1.30 -19.84 -15.15
C ARG A 182 -0.15 -19.17 -15.88
N ASP A 183 0.37 -18.07 -15.37
CA ASP A 183 1.46 -17.32 -15.98
C ASP A 183 2.74 -18.15 -16.05
N GLN A 184 3.03 -18.96 -15.02
CA GLN A 184 4.12 -19.92 -15.07
C GLN A 184 3.92 -20.98 -16.17
N ALA A 185 2.72 -21.55 -16.29
CA ALA A 185 2.42 -22.52 -17.35
C ALA A 185 2.57 -21.89 -18.75
N LEU A 186 2.10 -20.66 -18.93
CA LEU A 186 2.27 -19.90 -20.18
C LEU A 186 3.75 -19.57 -20.45
N ALA A 187 4.51 -19.16 -19.43
CA ALA A 187 5.93 -18.84 -19.58
C ALA A 187 6.74 -20.07 -19.98
N ILE A 188 6.54 -21.21 -19.30
CA ILE A 188 7.25 -22.46 -19.56
C ILE A 188 6.90 -23.04 -20.93
N SER A 189 5.65 -22.89 -21.37
CA SER A 189 5.21 -23.33 -22.71
C SER A 189 5.60 -22.36 -23.83
N GLY A 190 6.18 -21.20 -23.52
CA GLY A 190 6.51 -20.17 -24.52
C GLY A 190 5.30 -19.44 -25.09
N LEU A 191 4.12 -19.55 -24.45
CA LEU A 191 2.87 -18.94 -24.88
C LEU A 191 2.57 -17.61 -24.15
N LEU A 192 3.41 -17.20 -23.20
CA LEU A 192 3.23 -15.96 -22.47
C LEU A 192 3.52 -14.75 -23.38
N ASP A 193 2.50 -13.91 -23.58
CA ASP A 193 2.63 -12.63 -24.27
C ASP A 193 2.93 -11.51 -23.27
N PHE A 194 4.07 -10.83 -23.44
CA PHE A 194 4.49 -9.71 -22.60
C PHE A 194 3.96 -8.34 -23.09
N LYS A 195 3.19 -8.32 -24.17
CA LYS A 195 2.62 -7.09 -24.71
C LYS A 195 1.62 -6.49 -23.71
N ILE A 196 1.92 -5.27 -23.27
CA ILE A 196 1.06 -4.51 -22.37
C ILE A 196 -0.15 -3.97 -23.15
N GLY A 197 -1.35 -4.19 -22.61
CA GLY A 197 -2.61 -3.73 -23.20
C GLY A 197 -3.20 -4.72 -24.21
N GLY A 198 -4.22 -4.27 -24.94
CA GLY A 198 -4.96 -5.09 -25.90
C GLY A 198 -6.44 -5.25 -25.54
N PRO A 199 -7.20 -5.98 -26.38
CA PRO A 199 -8.62 -6.25 -26.12
C PRO A 199 -8.78 -6.99 -24.79
N SER A 200 -9.81 -6.64 -24.01
CA SER A 200 -10.14 -7.37 -22.79
C SER A 200 -10.44 -8.83 -23.13
N VAL A 201 -9.75 -9.76 -22.46
CA VAL A 201 -10.02 -11.19 -22.58
C VAL A 201 -11.14 -11.53 -21.60
N ARG A 202 -12.21 -12.17 -22.08
CA ARG A 202 -13.24 -12.74 -21.19
C ARG A 202 -12.74 -14.06 -20.63
N PRO A 203 -12.43 -14.15 -19.32
CA PRO A 203 -12.16 -15.42 -18.70
C PRO A 203 -13.53 -16.07 -18.44
N TYR A 204 -13.99 -16.88 -19.41
CA TYR A 204 -15.17 -17.77 -19.36
C TYR A 204 -16.52 -17.14 -18.93
#